data_AF-A0A7S4HS15-F1
#
_entry.id   AF-A0A7S4HS15-F1
#
_cell.length_a   1.000
_cell.length_b   1.000
_cell.length_c   1.000
_cell.angle_alpha   90.00
_cell.angle_beta   90.00
_cell.angle_gamma   90.00
#
_symmetry.space_group_name_H-M   'P 1'
#
loop_
_entity.id
_entity.type
_entity.pdbx_description
1 polymer ?
#
loop_
_entity_poly.entity_id
_entity_poly.type
_entity_poly.pdbx_seq_one_letter_code
_entity_poly.pdbx_strand_id
1 'polypeptide(L)'
;MDILPSDQLVARLLDDGDLLDQTMDSVEVEGDIPEVAPSPARQNSRENRPRFLLKCLSFQNAIYITGAVICLSLLGVIPWLAVRSARHGSVGWTAFFIAGFFVVLTVPLSVYEIILHLTNWFMPDVQKYVVRILWMVPIYSLQSWASLRFSSDVTGYLNPFRDLYEAFVIEGFVYYLIELLGGEQSLADTLRRKEDHYGDHPWPLNQFVHCWAMGEEFMLQCKFGALQFVVVKAATTIVYVMLRPLGLYSEGVFDLKSGFTYVSMLLNASMAWAMYCLVKLFFATKEELRSPKDWRPVGKFLCIKGVVFFTFWQGFVLFILRNSGVIGGIGEWDAHNVANGLQDMLVCIEMLVFAIAHKFTFTHKDYLPAELSQEESICSDQMTNGVGDADQLDDDADYRPPNSPQRLARPLSVSRALWSSTVPGETFSDIKRFKYGAQYAAKMSSGDETECDLAIAESI
;
A
#
# COMPACT_ATOMS: atom_id res chain seq x y z
N MET A 1 33.55 -30.13 -13.79
CA MET A 1 32.49 -29.10 -13.80
C MET A 1 31.88 -29.24 -12.42
N ASP A 2 32.56 -28.64 -11.46
CA ASP A 2 32.37 -28.96 -10.05
C ASP A 2 31.43 -27.90 -9.46
N ILE A 3 30.29 -28.38 -8.98
CA ILE A 3 29.24 -27.56 -8.40
C ILE A 3 29.67 -27.25 -6.97
N LEU A 4 30.09 -26.00 -6.72
CA LEU A 4 30.38 -25.52 -5.38
C LEU A 4 29.08 -25.32 -4.58
N PRO A 5 29.07 -25.61 -3.27
CA PRO A 5 27.89 -25.45 -2.41
C PRO A 5 27.56 -23.96 -2.16
N SER A 6 26.26 -23.69 -1.97
CA SER A 6 25.60 -22.38 -2.04
C SER A 6 26.14 -21.33 -1.06
N ASP A 7 26.73 -21.78 0.03
CA ASP A 7 27.30 -21.04 1.14
C ASP A 7 28.64 -20.37 0.77
N GLN A 8 29.44 -20.95 -0.13
CA GLN A 8 30.66 -20.29 -0.63
C GLN A 8 30.38 -19.27 -1.75
N LEU A 9 29.24 -19.37 -2.43
CA LEU A 9 28.84 -18.41 -3.45
C LEU A 9 28.41 -17.08 -2.82
N VAL A 10 27.73 -17.13 -1.67
CA VAL A 10 27.32 -15.93 -0.93
C VAL A 10 28.52 -15.23 -0.31
N ALA A 11 29.50 -15.97 0.23
CA ALA A 11 30.73 -15.38 0.77
C ALA A 11 31.56 -14.63 -0.28
N ARG A 12 31.68 -15.16 -1.51
CA ARG A 12 32.37 -14.47 -2.62
C ARG A 12 31.60 -13.25 -3.15
N LEU A 13 30.26 -13.30 -3.16
CA LEU A 13 29.45 -12.16 -3.58
C LEU A 13 29.48 -10.99 -2.57
N LEU A 14 29.78 -11.28 -1.31
CA LEU A 14 30.00 -10.25 -0.28
C LEU A 14 31.42 -9.67 -0.36
N ASP A 15 32.44 -10.50 -0.61
CA ASP A 15 33.84 -10.07 -0.75
C ASP A 15 34.07 -9.19 -2.01
N ASP A 16 33.38 -9.49 -3.12
CA ASP A 16 33.38 -8.64 -4.33
C ASP A 16 32.63 -7.31 -4.13
N GLY A 17 31.74 -7.23 -3.14
CA GLY A 17 31.01 -6.01 -2.78
C GLY A 17 31.88 -5.00 -2.03
N ASP A 18 32.68 -5.48 -1.08
CA ASP A 18 33.61 -4.64 -0.29
C ASP A 18 34.79 -4.13 -1.13
N LEU A 19 35.22 -4.89 -2.15
CA LEU A 19 36.28 -4.44 -3.06
C LEU A 19 35.85 -3.26 -3.96
N LEU A 20 34.55 -3.18 -4.30
CA LEU A 20 34.03 -2.10 -5.14
C LEU A 20 33.87 -0.79 -4.34
N ASP A 21 33.52 -0.88 -3.06
CA ASP A 21 33.39 0.28 -2.17
C ASP A 21 34.77 0.92 -1.88
N GLN A 22 35.81 0.10 -1.65
CA GLN A 22 37.19 0.62 -1.47
C GLN A 22 37.77 1.31 -2.72
N THR A 23 37.31 0.94 -3.91
CA THR A 23 37.74 1.61 -5.16
C THR A 23 37.03 2.93 -5.44
N MET A 24 35.90 3.23 -4.77
CA MET A 24 35.19 4.50 -4.96
C MET A 24 35.67 5.61 -4.02
N ASP A 25 36.30 5.27 -2.89
CA ASP A 25 36.82 6.25 -1.92
C ASP A 25 38.25 6.77 -2.21
N SER A 26 38.93 6.24 -3.23
CA SER A 26 40.35 6.57 -3.52
C SER A 26 40.56 7.53 -4.69
N VAL A 27 39.52 8.20 -5.19
CA VAL A 27 39.65 9.16 -6.31
C VAL A 27 39.04 10.52 -5.96
N GLU A 28 39.67 11.23 -5.03
CA GLU A 28 39.64 12.69 -5.04
C GLU A 28 41.06 13.26 -4.79
N VAL A 29 41.36 14.30 -5.57
CA VAL A 29 42.40 15.34 -5.45
C VAL A 29 43.65 15.25 -6.37
N GLU A 30 43.76 16.33 -7.16
CA GLU A 30 44.86 16.94 -7.90
C GLU A 30 45.36 16.39 -9.26
N GLY A 31 45.18 17.21 -10.31
CA GLY A 31 45.98 17.16 -11.54
C GLY A 31 45.32 17.85 -12.74
N ASP A 32 45.84 19.02 -13.13
CA ASP A 32 45.54 19.73 -14.39
C ASP A 32 45.58 18.78 -15.60
N ILE A 33 44.49 18.74 -16.38
CA ILE A 33 44.36 17.92 -17.59
C ILE A 33 44.65 18.78 -18.82
N PRO A 34 45.66 18.47 -19.65
CA PRO A 34 45.80 19.13 -20.94
C PRO A 34 44.74 18.61 -21.92
N GLU A 35 44.20 19.52 -22.73
CA GLU A 35 43.14 19.28 -23.70
C GLU A 35 43.55 18.24 -24.77
N VAL A 36 43.07 17.01 -24.63
CA VAL A 36 43.20 15.94 -25.63
C VAL A 36 41.94 15.90 -26.49
N ALA A 37 42.12 16.10 -27.80
CA ALA A 37 41.03 16.05 -28.79
C ALA A 37 40.25 14.72 -28.73
N PRO A 38 38.91 14.74 -28.89
CA PRO A 38 38.09 13.55 -28.70
C PRO A 38 38.30 12.51 -29.80
N SER A 39 38.39 11.23 -29.41
CA SER A 39 38.47 10.10 -30.34
C SER A 39 37.14 9.88 -31.11
N PRO A 40 37.18 9.37 -32.35
CA PRO A 40 36.01 9.24 -33.22
C PRO A 40 34.92 8.29 -32.68
N ALA A 41 35.24 7.43 -31.70
CA ALA A 41 34.27 6.56 -31.04
C ALA A 41 33.34 7.32 -30.05
N ARG A 42 33.79 8.45 -29.47
CA ARG A 42 32.98 9.26 -28.54
C ARG A 42 31.93 10.11 -29.27
N GLN A 43 32.15 10.47 -30.54
CA GLN A 43 31.19 11.22 -31.35
C GLN A 43 29.97 10.38 -31.74
N ASN A 44 30.17 9.13 -32.19
CA ASN A 44 29.07 8.22 -32.57
C ASN A 44 28.14 7.86 -31.39
N SER A 45 28.65 7.83 -30.15
CA SER A 45 27.87 7.58 -28.92
C SER A 45 26.99 8.77 -28.51
N ARG A 46 27.45 10.01 -28.75
CA ARG A 46 26.65 11.22 -28.49
C ARG A 46 25.56 11.44 -29.53
N GLU A 47 25.79 11.07 -30.79
CA GLU A 47 24.83 11.24 -31.89
C GLU A 47 23.68 10.23 -31.87
N ASN A 48 23.90 9.01 -31.34
CA ASN A 48 22.86 7.98 -31.24
C ASN A 48 22.05 8.02 -29.93
N ARG A 49 22.52 8.71 -28.90
CA ARG A 49 21.81 8.92 -27.62
C ARG A 49 20.44 9.62 -27.78
N PRO A 50 20.31 10.72 -28.57
CA PRO A 50 19.00 11.36 -28.78
C PRO A 50 18.04 10.48 -29.60
N ARG A 51 18.55 9.67 -30.55
CA ARG A 51 17.70 8.79 -31.38
C ARG A 51 17.13 7.59 -30.61
N PHE A 52 17.86 7.06 -29.62
CA PHE A 52 17.38 5.98 -28.75
C PHE A 52 16.34 6.49 -27.74
N LEU A 53 16.60 7.64 -27.09
CA LEU A 53 15.65 8.28 -26.17
C LEU A 53 14.35 8.70 -26.88
N LEU A 54 14.43 9.27 -28.09
CA LEU A 54 13.24 9.58 -28.90
C LEU A 54 12.43 8.34 -29.27
N LYS A 55 13.09 7.20 -29.55
CA LYS A 55 12.41 5.92 -29.85
C LYS A 55 11.72 5.33 -28.63
N CYS A 56 12.33 5.40 -27.45
CA CYS A 56 11.67 5.00 -26.19
C CYS A 56 10.49 5.90 -25.84
N LEU A 57 10.63 7.22 -25.99
CA LEU A 57 9.53 8.19 -25.80
C LEU A 57 8.38 7.96 -26.79
N SER A 58 8.70 7.70 -28.07
CA SER A 58 7.73 7.35 -29.10
C SER A 58 7.01 6.03 -28.81
N PHE A 59 7.73 4.99 -28.37
CA PHE A 59 7.15 3.70 -28.00
C PHE A 59 6.24 3.80 -26.77
N GLN A 60 6.65 4.56 -25.76
CA GLN A 60 5.86 4.80 -24.57
C GLN A 60 4.59 5.62 -24.88
N ASN A 61 4.70 6.67 -25.71
CA ASN A 61 3.54 7.42 -26.19
C ASN A 61 2.59 6.56 -27.04
N ALA A 62 3.12 5.64 -27.87
CA ALA A 62 2.32 4.71 -28.65
C ALA A 62 1.54 3.73 -27.76
N ILE A 63 2.13 3.23 -26.67
CA ILE A 63 1.43 2.39 -25.69
C ILE A 63 0.30 3.16 -25.01
N TYR A 64 0.55 4.40 -24.56
CA TYR A 64 -0.47 5.23 -23.93
C TYR A 64 -1.62 5.55 -24.90
N ILE A 65 -1.32 5.91 -26.15
CA ILE A 65 -2.33 6.20 -27.17
C ILE A 65 -3.15 4.94 -27.48
N THR A 66 -2.49 3.80 -27.66
CA THR A 66 -3.17 2.52 -27.95
C THR A 66 -4.07 2.10 -26.77
N GLY A 67 -3.57 2.21 -25.55
CA GLY A 67 -4.35 1.94 -24.34
C GLY A 67 -5.55 2.87 -24.17
N ALA A 68 -5.39 4.16 -24.47
CA ALA A 68 -6.47 5.13 -24.43
C ALA A 68 -7.55 4.84 -25.48
N VAL A 69 -7.16 4.50 -26.71
CA VAL A 69 -8.10 4.09 -27.78
C VAL A 69 -8.88 2.83 -27.39
N ILE A 70 -8.21 1.83 -26.82
CA ILE A 70 -8.87 0.62 -26.32
C ILE A 70 -9.86 0.96 -25.21
N CYS A 71 -9.45 1.75 -24.21
CA CYS A 71 -10.35 2.16 -23.12
C CYS A 71 -11.57 2.93 -23.65
N LEU A 72 -11.37 3.89 -24.55
CA LEU A 72 -12.46 4.66 -25.17
C LEU A 72 -13.41 3.76 -25.97
N SER A 73 -12.88 2.78 -26.70
CA SER A 73 -13.71 1.80 -27.42
C SER A 73 -14.55 0.95 -26.45
N LEU A 74 -13.98 0.52 -25.33
CA LEU A 74 -14.66 -0.25 -24.29
C LEU A 74 -15.75 0.57 -23.60
N LEU A 75 -15.55 1.88 -23.41
CA LEU A 75 -16.56 2.77 -22.84
C LEU A 75 -17.81 2.91 -23.71
N GLY A 76 -17.73 2.68 -25.03
CA GLY A 76 -18.89 2.61 -25.91
C GLY A 76 -19.52 1.21 -25.96
N VAL A 77 -18.68 0.18 -26.09
CA VAL A 77 -19.13 -1.22 -26.30
C VAL A 77 -19.74 -1.81 -25.03
N ILE A 78 -19.17 -1.56 -23.85
CA ILE A 78 -19.62 -2.16 -22.59
C ILE A 78 -21.04 -1.70 -22.21
N PRO A 79 -21.39 -0.40 -22.24
CA PRO A 79 -22.77 0.03 -21.99
C PRO A 79 -23.76 -0.51 -23.03
N TRP A 80 -23.34 -0.60 -24.30
CA TRP A 80 -24.18 -1.21 -25.34
C TRP A 80 -24.45 -2.70 -25.04
N LEU A 81 -23.44 -3.45 -24.60
CA LEU A 81 -23.59 -4.84 -24.16
C LEU A 81 -24.47 -4.96 -22.90
N ALA A 82 -24.35 -4.05 -21.95
CA ALA A 82 -25.21 -4.01 -20.76
C ALA A 82 -26.68 -3.81 -21.14
N VAL A 83 -26.99 -2.85 -22.03
CA VAL A 83 -28.35 -2.60 -22.52
C VAL A 83 -28.87 -3.79 -23.33
N ARG A 84 -28.03 -4.38 -24.19
CA ARG A 84 -28.38 -5.58 -24.95
C ARG A 84 -28.72 -6.74 -24.02
N SER A 85 -27.91 -6.97 -22.98
CA SER A 85 -28.12 -8.03 -22.01
C SER A 85 -29.39 -7.83 -21.18
N ALA A 86 -29.65 -6.59 -20.76
CA ALA A 86 -30.87 -6.21 -20.04
C ALA A 86 -32.13 -6.49 -20.87
N ARG A 87 -32.08 -6.20 -22.19
CA ARG A 87 -33.19 -6.52 -23.13
C ARG A 87 -33.43 -8.02 -23.29
N HIS A 88 -32.39 -8.84 -23.14
CA HIS A 88 -32.51 -10.30 -23.16
C HIS A 88 -32.91 -10.89 -21.80
N GLY A 89 -33.16 -10.07 -20.77
CA GLY A 89 -33.59 -10.51 -19.44
C GLY A 89 -32.47 -11.16 -18.60
N SER A 90 -31.22 -11.03 -19.02
CA SER A 90 -30.09 -11.70 -18.38
C SER A 90 -29.43 -10.79 -17.33
N VAL A 91 -29.86 -10.92 -16.08
CA VAL A 91 -29.44 -10.04 -14.98
C VAL A 91 -27.95 -10.16 -14.64
N GLY A 92 -27.40 -11.37 -14.57
CA GLY A 92 -25.98 -11.57 -14.24
C GLY A 92 -25.02 -10.92 -15.25
N TRP A 93 -25.27 -11.12 -16.54
CA TRP A 93 -24.50 -10.46 -17.61
C TRP A 93 -24.66 -8.93 -17.61
N THR A 94 -25.85 -8.43 -17.27
CA THR A 94 -26.09 -6.98 -17.15
C THR A 94 -25.22 -6.39 -16.04
N ALA A 95 -25.23 -6.99 -14.85
CA ALA A 95 -24.40 -6.56 -13.72
C ALA A 95 -22.90 -6.64 -14.05
N PHE A 96 -22.46 -7.70 -14.71
CA PHE A 96 -21.07 -7.89 -15.14
C PHE A 96 -20.58 -6.78 -16.08
N PHE A 97 -21.39 -6.39 -17.06
CA PHE A 97 -21.01 -5.29 -17.98
C PHE A 97 -21.05 -3.93 -17.28
N ILE A 98 -22.03 -3.67 -16.41
CA ILE A 98 -22.07 -2.42 -15.63
C ILE A 98 -20.81 -2.30 -14.76
N ALA A 99 -20.48 -3.33 -13.99
CA ALA A 99 -19.26 -3.35 -13.18
C ALA A 99 -18.00 -3.19 -14.05
N GLY A 100 -17.94 -3.88 -15.19
CA GLY A 100 -16.83 -3.79 -16.14
C GLY A 100 -16.59 -2.38 -16.67
N PHE A 101 -17.65 -1.58 -16.88
CA PHE A 101 -17.51 -0.18 -17.27
C PHE A 101 -16.76 0.63 -16.20
N PHE A 102 -17.09 0.46 -14.92
CA PHE A 102 -16.40 1.13 -13.83
C PHE A 102 -14.96 0.64 -13.68
N VAL A 103 -14.69 -0.66 -13.87
CA VAL A 103 -13.32 -1.21 -13.85
C VAL A 103 -12.44 -0.60 -14.94
N VAL A 104 -12.96 -0.49 -16.17
CA VAL A 104 -12.23 0.11 -17.30
C VAL A 104 -11.87 1.58 -17.05
N LEU A 105 -12.64 2.31 -16.25
CA LEU A 105 -12.28 3.64 -15.80
C LEU A 105 -11.28 3.62 -14.64
N THR A 106 -11.53 2.75 -13.66
CA THR A 106 -10.80 2.70 -12.38
C THR A 106 -9.36 2.23 -12.53
N VAL A 107 -9.15 1.12 -13.24
CA VAL A 107 -7.83 0.48 -13.33
C VAL A 107 -6.80 1.37 -14.03
N PRO A 108 -7.08 1.98 -15.20
CA PRO A 108 -6.12 2.88 -15.84
C PRO A 108 -5.79 4.11 -14.99
N LEU A 109 -6.77 4.69 -14.29
CA LEU A 109 -6.55 5.83 -13.40
C LEU A 109 -5.58 5.46 -12.26
N SER A 110 -5.85 4.35 -11.56
CA SER A 110 -4.99 3.92 -10.45
C SER A 110 -3.61 3.45 -10.93
N VAL A 111 -3.52 2.72 -12.05
CA VAL A 111 -2.24 2.28 -12.62
C VAL A 111 -1.40 3.49 -13.06
N TYR A 112 -2.02 4.52 -13.63
CA TYR A 112 -1.32 5.76 -13.98
C TYR A 112 -0.71 6.44 -12.74
N GLU A 113 -1.45 6.51 -11.64
CA GLU A 113 -0.93 7.03 -10.36
C GLU A 113 0.23 6.21 -9.82
N ILE A 114 0.12 4.87 -9.86
CA ILE A 114 1.20 3.98 -9.45
C ILE A 114 2.46 4.21 -10.31
N ILE A 115 2.31 4.32 -11.63
CA ILE A 115 3.42 4.60 -12.55
C ILE A 115 4.09 5.93 -12.19
N LEU A 116 3.31 6.99 -11.93
CA LEU A 116 3.85 8.29 -11.55
C LEU A 116 4.69 8.24 -10.28
N HIS A 117 4.28 7.45 -9.28
CA HIS A 117 5.11 7.21 -8.10
C HIS A 117 6.39 6.44 -8.45
N LEU A 118 6.26 5.35 -9.20
CA LEU A 118 7.40 4.49 -9.59
C LEU A 118 8.44 5.22 -10.44
N THR A 119 8.05 6.16 -11.30
CA THR A 119 8.98 6.97 -12.09
C THR A 119 9.63 8.09 -11.28
N ASN A 120 8.94 8.60 -10.25
CA ASN A 120 9.39 9.69 -9.39
C ASN A 120 9.72 9.17 -7.98
N TRP A 121 10.58 8.15 -7.90
CA TRP A 121 10.89 7.43 -6.66
C TRP A 121 12.05 8.07 -5.87
N PHE A 122 11.80 9.20 -5.21
CA PHE A 122 12.80 9.99 -4.48
C PHE A 122 12.86 9.69 -2.97
N MET A 123 11.78 9.20 -2.37
CA MET A 123 11.68 8.89 -0.93
C MET A 123 11.28 7.43 -0.74
N PRO A 124 12.22 6.47 -0.89
CA PRO A 124 11.90 5.05 -0.96
C PRO A 124 11.23 4.50 0.30
N ASP A 125 11.62 5.00 1.47
CA ASP A 125 11.10 4.53 2.77
C ASP A 125 9.62 4.89 2.95
N VAL A 126 9.17 5.98 2.35
CA VAL A 126 7.78 6.43 2.45
C VAL A 126 6.94 5.97 1.25
N GLN A 127 7.45 6.13 0.02
CA GLN A 127 6.72 5.84 -1.22
C GLN A 127 6.40 4.35 -1.37
N LYS A 128 7.21 3.45 -0.79
CA LYS A 128 6.93 2.00 -0.79
C LYS A 128 5.55 1.69 -0.21
N TYR A 129 5.13 2.38 0.85
CA TYR A 129 3.80 2.19 1.45
C TYR A 129 2.68 2.86 0.66
N VAL A 130 2.94 4.01 0.05
CA VAL A 130 1.97 4.68 -0.82
C VAL A 130 1.57 3.75 -1.97
N VAL A 131 2.55 3.13 -2.64
CA VAL A 131 2.24 2.18 -3.72
C VAL A 131 1.45 0.97 -3.22
N ARG A 132 1.76 0.43 -2.03
CA ARG A 132 0.94 -0.63 -1.39
C ARG A 132 -0.52 -0.19 -1.22
N ILE A 133 -0.75 1.04 -0.76
CA ILE A 133 -2.12 1.56 -0.58
C ILE A 133 -2.82 1.73 -1.94
N LEU A 134 -2.13 2.27 -2.95
CA LEU A 134 -2.72 2.52 -4.27
C LEU A 134 -3.14 1.23 -4.99
N TRP A 135 -2.40 0.13 -4.82
CA TRP A 135 -2.73 -1.18 -5.38
C TRP A 135 -4.04 -1.78 -4.85
N MET A 136 -4.57 -1.28 -3.73
CA MET A 136 -5.85 -1.73 -3.18
C MET A 136 -6.99 -1.56 -4.20
N VAL A 137 -7.06 -0.41 -4.86
CA VAL A 137 -8.12 -0.04 -5.81
C VAL A 137 -8.22 -0.99 -7.03
N PRO A 138 -7.13 -1.27 -7.77
CA PRO A 138 -7.18 -2.19 -8.91
C PRO A 138 -7.42 -3.63 -8.47
N ILE A 139 -6.86 -4.07 -7.33
CA ILE A 139 -7.11 -5.42 -6.80
C ILE A 139 -8.59 -5.60 -6.48
N TYR A 140 -9.20 -4.65 -5.78
CA TYR A 140 -10.61 -4.74 -5.37
C TYR A 140 -11.56 -4.68 -6.55
N SER A 141 -11.32 -3.76 -7.49
CA SER A 141 -12.18 -3.60 -8.67
C SER A 141 -12.11 -4.81 -9.60
N LEU A 142 -10.92 -5.37 -9.86
CA LEU A 142 -10.75 -6.56 -10.69
C LEU A 142 -11.32 -7.81 -10.03
N GLN A 143 -11.08 -8.00 -8.73
CA GLN A 143 -11.59 -9.18 -8.00
C GLN A 143 -13.12 -9.15 -7.91
N SER A 144 -13.72 -8.00 -7.59
CA SER A 144 -15.18 -7.87 -7.49
C SER A 144 -15.85 -8.06 -8.86
N TRP A 145 -15.25 -7.52 -9.93
CA TRP A 145 -15.75 -7.76 -11.28
C TRP A 145 -15.62 -9.22 -11.72
N ALA A 146 -14.51 -9.88 -11.38
CA ALA A 146 -14.31 -11.30 -11.62
C ALA A 146 -15.37 -12.15 -10.87
N SER A 147 -15.64 -11.82 -9.61
CA SER A 147 -16.62 -12.51 -8.75
C SER A 147 -18.01 -12.59 -9.37
N LEU A 148 -18.43 -11.58 -10.15
CA LEU A 148 -19.73 -11.57 -10.85
C LEU A 148 -19.88 -12.64 -11.93
N ARG A 149 -18.77 -13.17 -12.45
CA ARG A 149 -18.77 -14.16 -13.54
C ARG A 149 -18.41 -15.57 -13.08
N PHE A 150 -17.48 -15.68 -12.15
CA PHE A 150 -16.99 -16.98 -11.71
C PHE A 150 -17.98 -17.65 -10.75
N SER A 151 -18.02 -18.98 -10.78
CA SER A 151 -18.86 -19.76 -9.87
C SER A 151 -18.48 -19.48 -8.41
N SER A 152 -19.42 -19.66 -7.50
CA SER A 152 -19.24 -19.52 -6.04
C SER A 152 -17.98 -20.21 -5.51
N ASP A 153 -17.59 -21.34 -6.11
CA ASP A 153 -16.39 -22.08 -5.74
C ASP A 153 -15.11 -21.29 -5.99
N VAL A 154 -14.96 -20.66 -7.15
CA VAL A 154 -13.77 -19.86 -7.49
C VAL A 154 -13.77 -18.56 -6.69
N THR A 155 -14.91 -17.88 -6.61
CA THR A 155 -15.07 -16.62 -5.86
C THR A 155 -14.68 -16.78 -4.40
N GLY A 156 -15.08 -17.87 -3.76
CA GLY A 156 -14.71 -18.10 -2.36
C GLY A 156 -13.20 -18.32 -2.16
N TYR A 157 -12.40 -18.67 -3.16
CA TYR A 157 -10.93 -18.67 -3.04
C TYR A 157 -10.31 -17.31 -3.38
N LEU A 158 -10.99 -16.46 -4.14
CA LEU A 158 -10.52 -15.11 -4.48
C LEU A 158 -10.76 -14.09 -3.35
N ASN A 159 -11.89 -14.20 -2.64
CA ASN A 159 -12.24 -13.28 -1.54
C ASN A 159 -11.15 -13.18 -0.46
N PRO A 160 -10.57 -14.30 0.05
CA PRO A 160 -9.54 -14.22 1.07
C PRO A 160 -8.26 -13.48 0.64
N PHE A 161 -7.93 -13.45 -0.66
CA PHE A 161 -6.79 -12.68 -1.14
C PHE A 161 -7.04 -11.17 -1.04
N ARG A 162 -8.23 -10.72 -1.45
CA ARG A 162 -8.67 -9.32 -1.27
C ARG A 162 -8.65 -8.96 0.21
N ASP A 163 -9.22 -9.83 1.03
CA ASP A 163 -9.37 -9.58 2.46
C ASP A 163 -7.99 -9.56 3.15
N LEU A 164 -7.04 -10.42 2.76
CA LEU A 164 -5.66 -10.37 3.26
C LEU A 164 -4.96 -9.06 2.86
N TYR A 165 -5.19 -8.59 1.64
CA TYR A 165 -4.64 -7.32 1.17
C TYR A 165 -5.12 -6.12 2.00
N GLU A 166 -6.37 -6.17 2.47
CA GLU A 166 -6.90 -5.16 3.40
C GLU A 166 -6.06 -5.01 4.66
N ALA A 167 -5.70 -6.14 5.29
CA ALA A 167 -4.88 -6.13 6.48
C ALA A 167 -3.48 -5.59 6.18
N PHE A 168 -2.93 -5.98 5.03
CA PHE A 168 -1.64 -5.50 4.55
C PHE A 168 -1.62 -3.98 4.32
N VAL A 169 -2.71 -3.40 3.81
CA VAL A 169 -2.83 -1.95 3.62
C VAL A 169 -2.92 -1.20 4.95
N ILE A 170 -3.67 -1.73 5.93
CA ILE A 170 -3.77 -1.14 7.28
C ILE A 170 -2.41 -1.12 7.96
N GLU A 171 -1.69 -2.24 7.93
CA GLU A 171 -0.32 -2.34 8.42
C GLU A 171 0.60 -1.35 7.68
N GLY A 172 0.60 -1.39 6.34
CA GLY A 172 1.41 -0.49 5.52
C GLY A 172 1.15 0.99 5.81
N PHE A 173 -0.07 1.36 6.20
CA PHE A 173 -0.38 2.72 6.60
C PHE A 173 0.14 3.08 7.99
N VAL A 174 0.18 2.15 8.96
CA VAL A 174 0.86 2.39 10.23
C VAL A 174 2.33 2.69 10.00
N TYR A 175 3.03 1.86 9.23
CA TYR A 175 4.44 2.12 8.90
C TYR A 175 4.63 3.39 8.07
N TYR A 176 3.69 3.71 7.17
CA TYR A 176 3.71 4.98 6.44
C TYR A 176 3.72 6.18 7.40
N LEU A 177 2.88 6.19 8.44
CA LEU A 177 2.86 7.26 9.43
C LEU A 177 4.18 7.34 10.21
N ILE A 178 4.79 6.19 10.54
CA ILE A 178 6.07 6.11 11.26
C ILE A 178 7.20 6.70 10.41
N GLU A 179 7.35 6.24 9.16
CA GLU A 179 8.40 6.73 8.27
C GLU A 179 8.23 8.20 7.88
N LEU A 180 6.98 8.66 7.74
CA LEU A 180 6.69 10.06 7.42
C LEU A 180 7.17 11.02 8.53
N LEU A 181 7.28 10.52 9.76
CA LEU A 181 7.75 11.26 10.94
C LEU A 181 9.24 10.99 11.27
N GLY A 182 9.99 10.38 10.35
CA GLY A 182 11.43 10.16 10.52
C GLY A 182 11.80 8.80 11.11
N GLY A 183 10.87 7.83 11.08
CA GLY A 183 11.12 6.47 11.55
C GLY A 183 10.85 6.28 13.04
N GLU A 184 11.15 5.08 13.54
CA GLU A 184 10.75 4.62 14.88
C GLU A 184 11.29 5.48 16.02
N GLN A 185 12.60 5.78 16.01
CA GLN A 185 13.24 6.52 17.10
C GLN A 185 12.71 7.95 17.18
N SER A 186 12.59 8.61 16.03
CA SER A 186 12.10 9.98 15.95
C SER A 186 10.64 10.10 16.38
N LEU A 187 9.82 9.14 15.96
CA LEU A 187 8.43 9.06 16.39
C LEU A 187 8.33 8.82 17.90
N ALA A 188 9.10 7.89 18.46
CA ALA A 188 9.10 7.62 19.89
C ALA A 188 9.47 8.89 20.70
N ASP A 189 10.48 9.64 20.27
CA ASP A 189 10.86 10.90 20.93
C ASP A 189 9.82 12.00 20.79
N THR A 190 9.09 12.03 19.67
CA THR A 190 7.98 12.95 19.46
C THR A 190 6.79 12.59 20.36
N LEU A 191 6.47 11.30 20.47
CA LEU A 191 5.41 10.80 21.32
C LEU A 191 5.72 11.03 22.81
N ARG A 192 6.97 10.90 23.26
CA ARG A 192 7.39 11.20 24.65
C ARG A 192 7.10 12.64 25.07
N ARG A 193 7.00 13.57 24.11
CA ARG A 193 6.72 14.99 24.37
C ARG A 193 5.23 15.33 24.31
N LYS A 194 4.39 14.40 23.85
CA LYS A 194 2.94 14.58 23.83
C LYS A 194 2.36 14.34 25.23
N GLU A 195 1.18 14.87 25.46
CA GLU A 195 0.48 14.71 26.74
C GLU A 195 0.11 13.25 27.01
N ASP A 196 0.22 12.82 28.27
CA ASP A 196 -0.04 11.43 28.68
C ASP A 196 -1.47 10.97 28.40
N HIS A 197 -2.43 11.90 28.28
CA HIS A 197 -3.84 11.59 28.01
C HIS A 197 -4.06 10.87 26.67
N TYR A 198 -3.13 10.98 25.71
CA TYR A 198 -3.19 10.22 24.46
C TYR A 198 -2.95 8.70 24.68
N GLY A 199 -2.21 8.35 25.74
CA GLY A 199 -1.98 6.98 26.19
C GLY A 199 -3.23 6.33 26.77
N ASP A 200 -4.13 7.12 27.33
CA ASP A 200 -5.34 6.64 28.00
C ASP A 200 -6.34 5.97 27.04
N HIS A 201 -7.08 5.00 27.58
CA HIS A 201 -8.14 4.30 26.87
C HIS A 201 -9.51 4.89 27.25
N PRO A 202 -10.47 5.01 26.31
CA PRO A 202 -11.82 5.40 26.66
C PRO A 202 -12.53 4.28 27.43
N TRP A 203 -13.52 4.64 28.24
CA TRP A 203 -14.42 3.65 28.84
C TRP A 203 -15.21 2.91 27.74
N PRO A 204 -15.36 1.58 27.78
CA PRO A 204 -14.99 0.65 28.87
C PRO A 204 -13.61 -0.01 28.72
N LEU A 205 -12.84 0.27 27.65
CA LEU A 205 -11.55 -0.38 27.39
C LEU A 205 -10.51 -0.11 28.49
N ASN A 206 -10.60 1.03 29.17
CA ASN A 206 -9.74 1.35 30.31
C ASN A 206 -9.84 0.37 31.50
N GLN A 207 -10.89 -0.46 31.56
CA GLN A 207 -11.02 -1.50 32.59
C GLN A 207 -10.22 -2.76 32.25
N PHE A 208 -9.92 -2.98 30.96
CA PHE A 208 -9.32 -4.22 30.46
C PHE A 208 -7.90 -4.02 29.93
N VAL A 209 -7.55 -2.80 29.52
CA VAL A 209 -6.25 -2.46 28.95
C VAL A 209 -5.61 -1.38 29.81
N HIS A 210 -4.37 -1.61 30.23
CA HIS A 210 -3.59 -0.63 30.98
C HIS A 210 -3.24 0.57 30.09
N CYS A 211 -3.09 1.75 30.68
CA CYS A 211 -2.64 2.95 29.95
C CYS A 211 -1.24 2.72 29.37
N TRP A 212 -1.06 3.02 28.10
CA TRP A 212 0.24 2.88 27.43
C TRP A 212 1.11 4.09 27.70
N ALA A 213 2.35 3.86 28.12
CA ALA A 213 3.30 4.94 28.29
C ALA A 213 3.60 5.61 26.94
N MET A 214 3.57 6.94 26.92
CA MET A 214 3.88 7.72 25.74
C MET A 214 5.34 7.53 25.33
N GLY A 215 5.58 7.37 24.03
CA GLY A 215 6.89 7.09 23.47
C GLY A 215 6.96 5.74 22.75
N GLU A 216 7.97 4.95 23.11
CA GLU A 216 8.26 3.67 22.46
C GLU A 216 7.17 2.62 22.73
N GLU A 217 6.66 2.51 23.97
CA GLU A 217 5.61 1.54 24.30
C GLU A 217 4.35 1.81 23.46
N PHE A 218 3.84 3.04 23.47
CA PHE A 218 2.68 3.43 22.66
C PHE A 218 2.86 3.10 21.17
N MET A 219 4.01 3.45 20.60
CA MET A 219 4.31 3.18 19.19
C MET A 219 4.32 1.69 18.90
N LEU A 220 5.02 0.89 19.73
CA LEU A 220 5.09 -0.56 19.58
C LEU A 220 3.69 -1.18 19.69
N GLN A 221 2.87 -0.79 20.67
CA GLN A 221 1.49 -1.29 20.80
C GLN A 221 0.64 -0.96 19.57
N CYS A 222 0.83 0.21 18.97
CA CYS A 222 0.15 0.56 17.72
C CYS A 222 0.59 -0.32 16.55
N LYS A 223 1.91 -0.56 16.41
CA LYS A 223 2.48 -1.49 15.40
C LYS A 223 1.96 -2.91 15.60
N PHE A 224 2.03 -3.43 16.82
CA PHE A 224 1.54 -4.75 17.18
C PHE A 224 0.04 -4.90 16.90
N GLY A 225 -0.76 -3.87 17.21
CA GLY A 225 -2.19 -3.86 16.95
C GLY A 225 -2.54 -4.00 15.47
N ALA A 226 -1.74 -3.43 14.56
CA ALA A 226 -1.91 -3.63 13.13
C ALA A 226 -1.35 -4.99 12.67
N LEU A 227 -0.16 -5.38 13.13
CA LEU A 227 0.48 -6.65 12.77
C LEU A 227 -0.35 -7.86 13.18
N GLN A 228 -0.96 -7.84 14.38
CA GLN A 228 -1.81 -8.96 14.84
C GLN A 228 -2.98 -9.19 13.90
N PHE A 229 -3.54 -8.15 13.27
CA PHE A 229 -4.64 -8.32 12.33
C PHE A 229 -4.20 -9.04 11.07
N VAL A 230 -3.02 -8.74 10.55
CA VAL A 230 -2.44 -9.46 9.41
C VAL A 230 -2.25 -10.94 9.75
N VAL A 231 -1.71 -11.24 10.94
CA VAL A 231 -1.47 -12.61 11.40
C VAL A 231 -2.77 -13.38 11.62
N VAL A 232 -3.74 -12.79 12.34
CA VAL A 232 -5.05 -13.39 12.59
C VAL A 232 -5.77 -13.62 11.26
N LYS A 233 -5.75 -12.65 10.35
CA LYS A 233 -6.41 -12.77 9.05
C LYS A 233 -5.79 -13.88 8.20
N ALA A 234 -4.46 -13.94 8.10
CA ALA A 234 -3.76 -15.02 7.42
C ALA A 234 -4.11 -16.40 8.03
N ALA A 235 -4.08 -16.53 9.36
CA ALA A 235 -4.43 -17.77 10.05
C ALA A 235 -5.89 -18.19 9.77
N THR A 236 -6.83 -17.24 9.86
CA THR A 236 -8.24 -17.52 9.56
C THR A 236 -8.50 -17.85 8.09
N THR A 237 -7.74 -17.26 7.16
CA THR A 237 -7.77 -17.64 5.74
C THR A 237 -7.33 -19.08 5.53
N ILE A 238 -6.27 -19.52 6.21
CA ILE A 238 -5.83 -20.93 6.15
C ILE A 238 -6.91 -21.85 6.72
N VAL A 239 -7.47 -21.51 7.88
CA VAL A 239 -8.58 -22.26 8.51
C VAL A 239 -9.79 -22.33 7.59
N TYR A 240 -10.14 -21.23 6.92
CA TYR A 240 -11.21 -21.16 5.93
C TYR A 240 -10.95 -22.11 4.75
N VAL A 241 -9.77 -22.05 4.13
CA VAL A 241 -9.40 -22.92 3.01
C VAL A 241 -9.43 -24.40 3.41
N MET A 242 -9.11 -24.74 4.67
CA MET A 242 -9.18 -26.10 5.20
C MET A 242 -10.62 -26.56 5.50
N LEU A 243 -11.46 -25.71 6.10
CA LEU A 243 -12.83 -26.05 6.51
C LEU A 243 -13.82 -26.08 5.34
N ARG A 244 -13.58 -25.28 4.31
CA ARG A 244 -14.46 -25.18 3.13
C ARG A 244 -14.68 -26.51 2.40
N PRO A 245 -13.65 -27.30 2.02
CA PRO A 245 -13.88 -28.59 1.37
C PRO A 245 -14.52 -29.63 2.30
N LEU A 246 -14.43 -29.45 3.63
CA LEU A 246 -15.06 -30.33 4.61
C LEU A 246 -16.56 -30.04 4.80
N GLY A 247 -17.09 -28.98 4.18
CA GLY A 247 -18.49 -28.56 4.35
C GLY A 247 -18.83 -28.02 5.74
N LEU A 248 -17.81 -27.77 6.59
CA LEU A 248 -17.97 -27.26 7.96
C LEU A 248 -17.97 -25.72 8.04
N TYR A 249 -17.82 -25.05 6.91
CA TYR A 249 -17.83 -23.60 6.78
C TYR A 249 -19.09 -23.14 6.04
N SER A 250 -20.17 -22.87 6.78
CA SER A 250 -21.43 -22.37 6.20
C SER A 250 -21.41 -20.84 6.14
N GLU A 251 -21.05 -20.28 4.99
CA GLU A 251 -20.99 -18.82 4.76
C GLU A 251 -22.35 -18.15 4.97
N GLY A 252 -22.36 -17.04 5.72
CA GLY A 252 -23.55 -16.22 5.91
C GLY A 252 -24.63 -16.83 6.81
N VAL A 253 -24.35 -17.98 7.46
CA VAL A 253 -25.23 -18.60 8.45
C VAL A 253 -24.55 -18.53 9.83
N PHE A 254 -25.14 -17.73 10.72
CA PHE A 254 -24.69 -17.64 12.11
C PHE A 254 -25.25 -18.81 12.93
N ASP A 255 -24.52 -19.92 12.95
CA ASP A 255 -24.77 -21.06 13.84
C ASP A 255 -23.56 -21.28 14.77
N LEU A 256 -23.82 -21.66 16.02
CA LEU A 256 -22.79 -22.01 17.02
C LEU A 256 -22.01 -23.27 16.64
N LYS A 257 -22.50 -24.06 15.68
CA LYS A 257 -21.81 -25.25 15.13
C LYS A 257 -20.97 -24.95 13.88
N SER A 258 -21.14 -23.78 13.26
CA SER A 258 -20.45 -23.41 12.02
C SER A 258 -19.13 -22.72 12.32
N GLY A 259 -18.06 -23.10 11.62
CA GLY A 259 -16.76 -22.42 11.72
C GLY A 259 -16.82 -20.94 11.32
N PHE A 260 -17.77 -20.58 10.44
CA PHE A 260 -17.99 -19.21 9.97
C PHE A 260 -18.22 -18.24 11.14
N THR A 261 -19.10 -18.57 12.08
CA THR A 261 -19.45 -17.68 13.20
C THR A 261 -18.22 -17.30 14.04
N TYR A 262 -17.42 -18.28 14.44
CA TYR A 262 -16.23 -18.05 15.27
C TYR A 262 -15.13 -17.29 14.52
N VAL A 263 -14.89 -17.67 13.27
CA VAL A 263 -13.92 -16.98 12.40
C VAL A 263 -14.32 -15.53 12.18
N SER A 264 -15.60 -15.27 11.88
CA SER A 264 -16.13 -13.91 11.71
C SER A 264 -16.02 -13.10 12.99
N MET A 265 -16.37 -13.65 14.16
CA MET A 265 -16.25 -12.93 15.44
C MET A 265 -14.79 -12.57 15.76
N LEU A 266 -13.87 -13.53 15.60
CA LEU A 266 -12.44 -13.32 15.82
C LEU A 266 -11.88 -12.24 14.88
N LEU A 267 -12.22 -12.31 13.60
CA LEU A 267 -11.80 -11.31 12.60
C LEU A 267 -12.32 -9.92 12.91
N ASN A 268 -13.61 -9.79 13.26
CA ASN A 268 -14.19 -8.49 13.61
C ASN A 268 -13.53 -7.89 14.87
N ALA A 269 -13.26 -8.71 15.90
CA ALA A 269 -12.58 -8.25 17.12
C ALA A 269 -11.14 -7.81 16.83
N SER A 270 -10.39 -8.62 16.07
CA SER A 270 -9.01 -8.32 15.67
C SER A 270 -8.92 -7.07 14.80
N MET A 271 -9.84 -6.91 13.86
CA MET A 271 -9.94 -5.73 13.00
C MET A 271 -10.30 -4.46 13.79
N ALA A 272 -11.26 -4.56 14.71
CA ALA A 272 -11.65 -3.45 15.57
C ALA A 272 -10.47 -2.97 16.43
N TRP A 273 -9.66 -3.91 16.95
CA TRP A 273 -8.44 -3.59 17.68
C TRP A 273 -7.37 -2.92 16.79
N ALA A 274 -7.12 -3.43 15.58
CA ALA A 274 -6.18 -2.82 14.65
C ALA A 274 -6.58 -1.40 14.26
N MET A 275 -7.86 -1.20 13.93
CA MET A 275 -8.41 0.12 13.60
C MET A 275 -8.36 1.07 14.80
N TYR A 276 -8.56 0.55 16.02
CA TYR A 276 -8.40 1.33 17.24
C TYR A 276 -6.97 1.83 17.43
N CYS A 277 -5.98 0.94 17.33
CA CYS A 277 -4.56 1.29 17.37
C CYS A 277 -4.18 2.31 16.31
N LEU A 278 -4.64 2.11 15.07
CA LEU A 278 -4.38 3.03 13.97
C LEU A 278 -5.00 4.41 14.23
N VAL A 279 -6.23 4.47 14.73
CA VAL A 279 -6.91 5.73 15.08
C VAL A 279 -6.16 6.46 16.19
N LYS A 280 -5.71 5.75 17.23
CA LYS A 280 -4.92 6.36 18.32
C LYS A 280 -3.61 6.93 17.80
N LEU A 281 -2.86 6.17 17.01
CA LEU A 281 -1.62 6.65 16.40
C LEU A 281 -1.86 7.88 15.52
N PHE A 282 -2.91 7.85 14.69
CA PHE A 282 -3.28 8.98 13.85
C PHE A 282 -3.60 10.24 14.67
N PHE A 283 -4.39 10.12 15.74
CA PHE A 283 -4.72 11.27 16.59
C PHE A 283 -3.53 11.84 17.34
N ALA A 284 -2.59 10.99 17.77
CA ALA A 284 -1.35 11.44 18.42
C ALA A 284 -0.38 12.15 17.44
N THR A 285 -0.46 11.84 16.14
CA THR A 285 0.52 12.28 15.13
C THR A 285 -0.01 13.30 14.11
N LYS A 286 -1.33 13.48 13.97
CA LYS A 286 -1.95 14.35 12.95
C LYS A 286 -1.42 15.79 12.91
N GLU A 287 -0.98 16.32 14.06
CA GLU A 287 -0.47 17.69 14.18
C GLU A 287 0.92 17.82 13.56
N GLU A 288 1.79 16.86 13.86
CA GLU A 288 3.14 16.73 13.31
C GLU A 288 3.11 16.44 11.80
N LEU A 289 2.04 15.81 11.33
CA LEU A 289 1.82 15.55 9.91
C LEU A 289 1.26 16.77 9.14
N ARG A 290 0.82 17.81 9.86
CA ARG A 290 0.29 19.04 9.25
C ARG A 290 1.32 20.16 9.21
N SER A 291 2.30 20.12 10.10
CA SER A 291 3.34 21.14 10.24
C SER A 291 4.71 20.48 10.25
N PRO A 292 5.71 20.95 9.48
CA PRO A 292 5.73 22.18 8.67
C PRO A 292 5.15 22.03 7.25
N LYS A 293 5.02 20.80 6.73
CA LYS A 293 4.42 20.51 5.42
C LYS A 293 3.07 19.82 5.62
N ASP A 294 2.01 20.32 5.01
CA ASP A 294 0.69 19.68 5.09
C ASP A 294 0.64 18.44 4.19
N TRP A 295 0.82 17.26 4.79
CA TRP A 295 0.73 15.98 4.10
C TRP A 295 -0.70 15.50 3.86
N ARG A 296 -1.71 16.32 4.14
CA ARG A 296 -3.15 15.99 4.07
C ARG A 296 -3.48 14.70 4.84
N PRO A 297 -3.06 14.58 6.11
CA PRO A 297 -3.13 13.33 6.86
C PRO A 297 -4.55 12.78 6.99
N VAL A 298 -5.53 13.66 7.20
CA VAL A 298 -6.96 13.26 7.32
C VAL A 298 -7.49 12.67 6.02
N GLY A 299 -7.10 13.23 4.87
CA GLY A 299 -7.49 12.71 3.56
C GLY A 299 -6.92 11.31 3.33
N LYS A 300 -5.64 11.11 3.62
CA LYS A 300 -4.95 9.81 3.50
C LYS A 300 -5.57 8.75 4.42
N PHE A 301 -5.86 9.12 5.67
CA PHE A 301 -6.54 8.25 6.63
C PHE A 301 -7.97 7.90 6.19
N LEU A 302 -8.74 8.88 5.71
CA LEU A 302 -10.12 8.68 5.27
C LEU A 302 -10.20 7.81 4.00
N CYS A 303 -9.22 7.90 3.10
CA CYS A 303 -9.15 7.03 1.93
C CYS A 303 -9.07 5.55 2.33
N ILE A 304 -8.22 5.21 3.30
CA ILE A 304 -8.01 3.82 3.72
C ILE A 304 -9.18 3.33 4.57
N LYS A 305 -9.57 4.12 5.59
CA LYS A 305 -10.71 3.78 6.45
C LYS A 305 -12.01 3.73 5.65
N GLY A 306 -12.17 4.60 4.66
CA GLY A 306 -13.37 4.72 3.85
C GLY A 306 -13.69 3.45 3.09
N VAL A 307 -12.71 2.89 2.38
CA VAL A 307 -12.88 1.63 1.62
C VAL A 307 -13.38 0.50 2.52
N VAL A 308 -12.74 0.34 3.68
CA VAL A 308 -13.10 -0.70 4.65
C VAL A 308 -14.48 -0.47 5.26
N PHE A 309 -14.79 0.79 5.59
CA PHE A 309 -16.05 1.16 6.22
C PHE A 309 -17.25 0.98 5.28
N PHE A 310 -17.16 1.49 4.05
CA PHE A 310 -18.27 1.41 3.11
C PHE A 310 -18.56 -0.03 2.69
N THR A 311 -17.54 -0.83 2.41
CA THR A 311 -17.72 -2.25 2.05
C THR A 311 -18.36 -3.07 3.17
N PHE A 312 -17.98 -2.82 4.43
CA PHE A 312 -18.64 -3.43 5.59
C PHE A 312 -20.13 -3.04 5.68
N TRP A 313 -20.44 -1.75 5.61
CA TRP A 313 -21.82 -1.27 5.71
C TRP A 313 -22.69 -1.73 4.54
N GLN A 314 -22.14 -1.80 3.33
CA GLN A 314 -22.83 -2.39 2.18
C GLN A 314 -23.21 -3.84 2.46
N GLY A 315 -22.25 -4.67 2.92
CA GLY A 315 -22.52 -6.07 3.25
C GLY A 315 -23.57 -6.22 4.35
N PHE A 316 -23.50 -5.39 5.40
CA PHE A 316 -24.47 -5.40 6.48
C PHE A 316 -25.89 -5.01 6.03
N VAL A 317 -26.02 -3.95 5.22
CA VAL A 317 -27.31 -3.51 4.66
C VAL A 317 -27.91 -4.56 3.73
N LEU A 318 -27.09 -5.16 2.87
CA LEU A 318 -27.52 -6.23 1.96
C LEU A 318 -27.93 -7.50 2.71
N PHE A 319 -27.24 -7.84 3.80
CA PHE A 319 -27.63 -8.92 4.68
C PHE A 319 -29.02 -8.69 5.31
N ILE A 320 -29.29 -7.47 5.82
CA ILE A 320 -30.62 -7.12 6.34
C ILE A 320 -31.68 -7.22 5.25
N LEU A 321 -31.44 -6.62 4.07
CA LEU A 321 -32.39 -6.62 2.95
C LEU A 321 -32.72 -8.03 2.44
N ARG A 322 -31.73 -8.93 2.44
CA ARG A 322 -31.94 -10.36 2.15
C ARG A 322 -32.82 -11.01 3.22
N ASN A 323 -32.49 -10.83 4.50
CA ASN A 323 -33.22 -11.47 5.60
C ASN A 323 -34.65 -10.90 5.77
N SER A 324 -34.89 -9.65 5.39
CA SER A 324 -36.22 -9.04 5.35
C SER A 324 -37.04 -9.47 4.12
N GLY A 325 -36.49 -10.33 3.25
CA GLY A 325 -37.17 -10.83 2.05
C GLY A 325 -37.30 -9.82 0.91
N VAL A 326 -36.62 -8.67 0.98
CA VAL A 326 -36.64 -7.64 -0.09
C VAL A 326 -35.78 -8.09 -1.27
N ILE A 327 -34.63 -8.70 -1.00
CA ILE A 327 -33.76 -9.31 -2.02
C ILE A 327 -34.13 -10.79 -2.13
N GLY A 328 -34.82 -11.15 -3.20
CA GLY A 328 -35.14 -12.52 -3.57
C GLY A 328 -34.18 -13.09 -4.64
N GLY A 329 -34.35 -14.38 -4.93
CA GLY A 329 -33.66 -14.99 -6.07
C GLY A 329 -34.17 -14.45 -7.41
N ILE A 330 -33.27 -14.23 -8.35
CA ILE A 330 -33.58 -13.69 -9.68
C ILE A 330 -32.95 -14.58 -10.74
N GLY A 331 -33.78 -15.21 -11.57
CA GLY A 331 -33.31 -16.12 -12.62
C GLY A 331 -32.58 -17.34 -12.03
N GLU A 332 -31.32 -17.51 -12.40
CA GLU A 332 -30.46 -18.61 -11.93
C GLU A 332 -29.77 -18.32 -10.58
N TRP A 333 -29.92 -17.10 -10.05
CA TRP A 333 -29.21 -16.66 -8.85
C TRP A 333 -30.11 -16.78 -7.62
N ASP A 334 -29.64 -17.49 -6.61
CA ASP A 334 -30.25 -17.47 -5.27
C ASP A 334 -30.12 -16.08 -4.63
N ALA A 335 -31.00 -15.77 -3.68
CA ALA A 335 -31.00 -14.51 -2.94
C ALA A 335 -29.63 -14.19 -2.31
N HIS A 336 -28.86 -15.20 -1.88
CA HIS A 336 -27.50 -15.00 -1.38
C HIS A 336 -26.54 -14.51 -2.48
N ASN A 337 -26.57 -15.15 -3.64
CA ASN A 337 -25.71 -14.79 -4.77
C ASN A 337 -26.09 -13.41 -5.32
N VAL A 338 -27.39 -13.08 -5.35
CA VAL A 338 -27.87 -11.75 -5.75
C VAL A 338 -27.34 -10.67 -4.80
N ALA A 339 -27.39 -10.89 -3.49
CA ALA A 339 -26.83 -9.94 -2.52
C ALA A 339 -25.32 -9.76 -2.69
N ASN A 340 -24.57 -10.86 -2.83
CA ASN A 340 -23.12 -10.80 -3.03
C ASN A 340 -22.75 -10.08 -4.34
N GLY A 341 -23.43 -10.39 -5.45
CA GLY A 341 -23.18 -9.70 -6.72
C GLY A 341 -23.56 -8.23 -6.69
N LEU A 342 -24.61 -7.86 -5.96
CA LEU A 342 -24.94 -6.45 -5.76
C LEU A 342 -23.84 -5.73 -4.98
N GLN A 343 -23.29 -6.37 -3.94
CA GLN A 343 -22.13 -5.85 -3.21
C GLN A 343 -20.92 -5.68 -4.13
N ASP A 344 -20.55 -6.71 -4.88
CA ASP A 344 -19.40 -6.67 -5.80
C ASP A 344 -19.55 -5.59 -6.90
N MET A 345 -20.77 -5.36 -7.38
CA MET A 345 -21.07 -4.27 -8.31
C MET A 345 -20.90 -2.90 -7.63
N LEU A 346 -21.37 -2.72 -6.40
CA LEU A 346 -21.19 -1.48 -5.64
C LEU A 346 -19.72 -1.20 -5.35
N VAL A 347 -18.94 -2.23 -5.00
CA VAL A 347 -17.48 -2.12 -4.81
C VAL A 347 -16.81 -1.60 -6.08
N CYS A 348 -17.16 -2.12 -7.26
CA CYS A 348 -16.61 -1.63 -8.54
C CYS A 348 -16.85 -0.13 -8.74
N ILE A 349 -18.03 0.38 -8.37
CA ILE A 349 -18.39 1.80 -8.47
C ILE A 349 -17.60 2.62 -7.44
N GLU A 350 -17.56 2.14 -6.20
CA GLU A 350 -16.88 2.80 -5.09
C GLU A 350 -15.37 2.94 -5.35
N MET A 351 -14.74 1.90 -5.92
CA MET A 351 -13.31 1.92 -6.26
C MET A 351 -12.97 3.03 -7.27
N LEU A 352 -13.89 3.41 -8.17
CA LEU A 352 -13.67 4.56 -9.05
C LEU A 352 -13.58 5.87 -8.26
N VAL A 353 -14.47 6.05 -7.28
CA VAL A 353 -14.47 7.23 -6.40
C VAL A 353 -13.18 7.28 -5.59
N PHE A 354 -12.72 6.15 -5.06
CA PHE A 354 -11.46 6.07 -4.33
C PHE A 354 -10.24 6.27 -5.23
N ALA A 355 -10.25 5.80 -6.48
CA ALA A 355 -9.18 6.11 -7.44
C ALA A 355 -9.03 7.63 -7.60
N ILE A 356 -10.15 8.34 -7.82
CA ILE A 356 -10.15 9.79 -7.94
C ILE A 356 -9.68 10.45 -6.63
N ALA A 357 -10.12 9.96 -5.47
CA ALA A 357 -9.68 10.49 -4.18
C ALA A 357 -8.18 10.27 -3.94
N HIS A 358 -7.65 9.09 -4.29
CA HIS A 358 -6.23 8.75 -4.18
C HIS A 358 -5.35 9.67 -5.02
N LYS A 359 -5.81 10.08 -6.21
CA LYS A 359 -5.13 11.09 -7.02
C LYS A 359 -4.81 12.37 -6.24
N PHE A 360 -5.77 12.83 -5.44
CA PHE A 360 -5.67 14.09 -4.71
C PHE A 360 -5.00 13.96 -3.34
N THR A 361 -5.13 12.80 -2.70
CA THR A 361 -4.57 12.56 -1.35
C THR A 361 -3.17 11.97 -1.39
N PHE A 362 -2.86 11.08 -2.34
CA PHE A 362 -1.57 10.41 -2.49
C PHE A 362 -0.86 10.86 -3.77
N THR A 363 -0.65 12.17 -3.94
CA THR A 363 0.06 12.71 -5.10
C THR A 363 1.56 12.41 -5.04
N HIS A 364 2.17 12.07 -6.18
CA HIS A 364 3.63 11.85 -6.29
C HIS A 364 4.41 13.15 -6.10
N LYS A 365 3.78 14.30 -6.37
CA LYS A 365 4.38 15.63 -6.25
C LYS A 365 4.86 15.94 -4.83
N ASP A 366 4.24 15.32 -3.82
CA ASP A 366 4.65 15.49 -2.43
C ASP A 366 6.08 15.03 -2.16
N TYR A 367 6.62 14.14 -3.00
CA TYR A 367 7.92 13.51 -2.80
C TYR A 367 9.03 14.11 -3.69
N LEU A 368 8.69 14.98 -4.64
CA LEU A 368 9.65 15.60 -5.56
C LEU A 368 10.64 16.53 -4.84
N PRO A 369 11.92 16.57 -5.29
CA PRO A 369 12.86 17.64 -4.98
C PRO A 369 12.30 19.03 -5.32
N ALA A 370 12.69 20.06 -4.56
CA ALA A 370 12.21 21.43 -4.77
C ALA A 370 12.51 21.92 -6.20
N GLU A 371 13.72 21.65 -6.69
CA GLU A 371 14.19 21.99 -8.05
C GLU A 371 13.27 21.41 -9.14
N LEU A 372 12.97 20.11 -9.08
CA LEU A 372 12.11 19.45 -10.07
C LEU A 372 10.63 19.89 -9.94
N SER A 373 10.18 20.22 -8.73
CA SER A 373 8.83 20.73 -8.51
C SER A 373 8.61 22.11 -9.14
N GLN A 374 9.64 22.96 -9.14
CA GLN A 374 9.63 24.27 -9.79
C GLN A 374 9.64 24.12 -11.32
N GLU A 375 10.50 23.26 -11.87
CA GLU A 375 10.53 22.98 -13.32
C GLU A 375 9.19 22.47 -13.85
N GLU A 376 8.51 21.55 -13.13
CA GLU A 376 7.18 21.08 -13.51
C GLU A 376 6.11 22.17 -13.44
N SER A 377 6.15 23.05 -12.42
CA SER A 377 5.21 24.16 -12.30
C SER A 377 5.35 25.13 -13.47
N ILE A 378 6.58 25.53 -13.79
CA ILE A 378 6.89 26.42 -14.91
C ILE A 378 6.45 25.79 -16.24
N CYS A 379 6.72 24.51 -16.45
CA CYS A 379 6.34 23.80 -17.68
C CYS A 379 4.80 23.67 -17.82
N SER A 380 4.10 23.42 -16.71
CA SER A 380 2.64 23.37 -16.67
C SER A 380 1.99 24.75 -16.89
N ASP A 381 2.56 25.81 -16.31
CA ASP A 381 2.08 27.18 -16.48
C ASP A 381 2.31 27.67 -17.92
N GLN A 382 3.48 27.37 -18.51
CA GLN A 382 3.76 27.69 -19.92
C GLN A 382 2.80 26.99 -20.91
N MET A 383 2.26 25.82 -20.56
CA MET A 383 1.26 25.12 -21.39
C MET A 383 -0.16 25.67 -21.24
N THR A 384 -0.47 26.37 -20.13
CA THR A 384 -1.84 26.85 -19.83
C THR A 384 -1.99 28.35 -20.06
N ASN A 385 -0.95 29.13 -19.80
CA ASN A 385 -0.91 30.58 -19.97
C ASN A 385 0.40 30.95 -20.67
N GLY A 386 0.32 31.56 -21.86
CA GLY A 386 1.49 32.10 -22.54
C GLY A 386 2.29 33.03 -21.61
N VAL A 387 3.61 32.83 -21.59
CA VAL A 387 4.68 33.55 -20.87
C VAL A 387 4.18 34.69 -19.96
N GLY A 388 4.02 34.39 -18.68
CA GLY A 388 3.94 35.39 -17.61
C GLY A 388 5.21 35.35 -16.77
N ASP A 389 5.75 36.53 -16.44
CA ASP A 389 7.00 36.70 -15.69
C ASP A 389 6.95 35.99 -14.33
N ALA A 390 7.89 35.08 -14.11
CA ALA A 390 8.11 34.40 -12.85
C ALA A 390 9.10 35.20 -12.00
N ASP A 391 8.60 36.19 -11.26
CA ASP A 391 9.34 36.85 -10.19
C ASP A 391 8.51 36.83 -8.89
N GLN A 392 8.72 35.78 -8.10
CA GLN A 392 8.55 35.81 -6.65
C GLN A 392 9.35 34.66 -6.03
N LEU A 393 10.55 35.03 -5.56
CA LEU A 393 11.45 34.19 -4.77
C LEU A 393 10.88 34.03 -3.36
N ASP A 394 10.41 32.82 -3.03
CA ASP A 394 10.33 32.34 -1.66
C ASP A 394 11.55 31.42 -1.41
N ASP A 395 12.64 32.02 -0.92
CA ASP A 395 13.89 31.32 -0.53
C ASP A 395 13.74 30.48 0.77
N ASP A 396 12.52 30.29 1.29
CA ASP A 396 12.24 29.54 2.53
C ASP A 396 11.95 28.03 2.30
N ALA A 397 12.07 27.52 1.07
CA ALA A 397 11.63 26.16 0.71
C ALA A 397 12.53 25.00 1.21
N ASP A 398 13.71 25.29 1.77
CA ASP A 398 14.64 24.26 2.26
C ASP A 398 14.71 24.15 3.79
N TYR A 399 13.70 24.65 4.52
CA TYR A 399 13.56 24.28 5.93
C TYR A 399 13.10 22.81 6.06
N ARG A 400 14.05 21.89 6.20
CA ARG A 400 13.78 20.53 6.67
C ARG A 400 13.70 20.53 8.20
N PRO A 401 12.60 20.06 8.81
CA PRO A 401 12.66 19.69 10.21
C PRO A 401 13.71 18.58 10.37
N PRO A 402 14.48 18.57 11.48
CA PRO A 402 15.64 17.68 11.68
C PRO A 402 15.32 16.18 11.59
N ASN A 403 14.05 15.82 11.51
CA ASN A 403 13.53 14.45 11.53
C ASN A 403 12.81 14.04 10.22
N SER A 404 12.90 14.80 9.13
CA SER A 404 12.23 14.40 7.88
C SER A 404 12.90 13.18 7.23
N PRO A 405 12.14 12.25 6.62
CA PRO A 405 12.70 11.08 5.93
C PRO A 405 13.68 11.48 4.83
N GLN A 406 14.75 10.68 4.67
CA GLN A 406 15.82 10.97 3.72
C GLN A 406 15.31 10.89 2.26
N ARG A 407 15.76 11.85 1.45
CA ARG A 407 15.43 11.94 0.02
C ARG A 407 16.68 11.63 -0.80
N LEU A 408 16.54 10.80 -1.82
CA LEU A 408 17.59 10.49 -2.77
C LEU A 408 17.80 11.65 -3.76
N ALA A 409 19.05 11.86 -4.19
CA ALA A 409 19.40 12.83 -5.23
C ALA A 409 18.92 12.40 -6.63
N ARG A 410 18.70 11.10 -6.85
CA ARG A 410 18.19 10.52 -8.10
C ARG A 410 17.11 9.48 -7.80
N PRO A 411 16.10 9.33 -8.69
CA PRO A 411 15.05 8.35 -8.47
C PRO A 411 15.60 6.92 -8.58
N LEU A 412 15.08 6.02 -7.75
CA LEU A 412 15.41 4.60 -7.80
C LEU A 412 14.87 3.97 -9.11
N SER A 413 15.53 2.90 -9.58
CA SER A 413 15.02 2.12 -10.72
C SER A 413 13.63 1.56 -10.43
N VAL A 414 12.73 1.63 -11.43
CA VAL A 414 11.34 1.15 -11.37
C VAL A 414 11.24 -0.30 -10.89
N SER A 415 12.13 -1.18 -11.33
CA SER A 415 12.11 -2.59 -10.92
C SER A 415 12.42 -2.78 -9.44
N ARG A 416 13.39 -2.02 -8.91
CA ARG A 416 13.72 -2.03 -7.47
C ARG A 416 12.61 -1.40 -6.64
N ALA A 417 12.00 -0.31 -7.13
CA ALA A 417 10.87 0.35 -6.49
C ALA A 417 9.62 -0.55 -6.39
N LEU A 418 9.34 -1.33 -7.45
CA LEU A 418 8.25 -2.29 -7.43
C LEU A 418 8.53 -3.44 -6.44
N TRP A 419 9.77 -3.94 -6.39
CA TRP A 419 10.15 -4.98 -5.45
C TRP A 419 10.09 -4.52 -3.99
N SER A 420 10.58 -3.32 -3.67
CA SER A 420 10.53 -2.77 -2.31
C SER A 420 9.11 -2.46 -1.84
N SER A 421 8.22 -2.04 -2.76
CA SER A 421 6.80 -1.82 -2.44
C SER A 421 6.02 -3.12 -2.30
N THR A 422 6.37 -4.19 -2.99
CA THR A 422 5.62 -5.46 -2.92
C THR A 422 6.04 -6.37 -1.77
N VAL A 423 7.31 -6.36 -1.37
CA VAL A 423 7.84 -7.24 -0.32
C VAL A 423 7.86 -6.53 1.04
N PRO A 424 7.20 -7.06 2.08
CA PRO A 424 7.15 -6.42 3.40
C PRO A 424 8.38 -6.76 4.26
N GLY A 425 9.54 -6.21 3.92
CA GLY A 425 10.78 -6.39 4.68
C GLY A 425 10.65 -6.02 6.16
N GLU A 426 10.00 -4.89 6.46
CA GLU A 426 9.86 -4.39 7.84
C GLU A 426 9.02 -5.32 8.72
N THR A 427 7.92 -5.83 8.19
CA THR A 427 7.07 -6.81 8.85
C THR A 427 7.86 -8.05 9.24
N PHE A 428 8.71 -8.55 8.34
CA PHE A 428 9.57 -9.69 8.66
C PHE A 428 10.63 -9.36 9.71
N SER A 429 11.19 -8.15 9.67
CA SER A 429 12.15 -7.66 10.67
C SER A 429 11.51 -7.59 12.05
N ASP A 430 10.30 -7.02 12.14
CA ASP A 430 9.55 -6.90 13.39
C ASP A 430 9.12 -8.26 13.95
N ILE A 431 8.63 -9.17 13.10
CA ILE A 431 8.30 -10.54 13.53
C ILE A 431 9.53 -11.22 14.14
N LYS A 432 10.72 -11.02 13.56
CA LYS A 432 11.98 -11.52 14.14
C LYS A 432 12.27 -10.84 15.47
N ARG A 433 12.26 -9.51 15.54
CA ARG A 433 12.51 -8.71 16.75
C ARG A 433 11.60 -9.14 17.91
N PHE A 434 10.31 -9.34 17.64
CA PHE A 434 9.34 -9.79 18.64
C PHE A 434 9.54 -11.23 19.09
N LYS A 435 9.93 -12.13 18.17
CA LYS A 435 10.29 -13.50 18.54
C LYS A 435 11.51 -13.52 19.46
N TYR A 436 12.54 -12.74 19.16
CA TYR A 436 13.73 -12.62 20.01
C TYR A 436 13.41 -11.98 21.36
N GLY A 437 12.61 -10.91 21.38
CA GLY A 437 12.16 -10.27 22.63
C GLY A 437 11.38 -11.22 23.54
N ALA A 438 10.48 -12.04 22.99
CA ALA A 438 9.75 -13.06 23.74
C ALA A 438 10.68 -14.15 24.31
N GLN A 439 11.67 -14.59 23.53
CA GLN A 439 12.69 -15.55 23.98
C GLN A 439 13.56 -14.99 25.09
N TYR A 440 13.94 -13.71 24.98
CA TYR A 440 14.73 -13.02 26.01
C TYR A 440 13.95 -12.86 27.32
N ALA A 441 12.67 -12.44 27.25
CA ALA A 441 11.80 -12.35 28.42
C ALA A 441 11.60 -13.72 29.10
N ALA A 442 11.47 -14.79 28.31
CA ALA A 442 11.41 -16.15 28.83
C ALA A 442 12.72 -16.56 29.54
N LYS A 443 13.88 -16.22 28.97
CA LYS A 443 15.20 -16.47 29.58
C LYS A 443 15.43 -15.68 30.87
N MET A 444 14.99 -14.42 30.93
CA MET A 444 14.98 -13.63 32.16
C MET A 444 14.13 -14.29 33.25
N SER A 445 12.95 -14.83 32.90
CA SER A 445 12.10 -15.53 33.86
C SER A 445 12.71 -16.86 34.37
N SER A 446 13.66 -17.45 33.62
CA SER A 446 14.34 -18.68 34.00
C SER A 446 15.64 -18.47 34.79
N GLY A 447 16.07 -17.23 35.04
CA GLY A 447 17.17 -16.90 35.97
C GLY A 447 18.58 -17.29 35.51
N ASP A 448 18.82 -17.43 34.20
CA ASP A 448 20.13 -17.82 33.67
C ASP A 448 20.95 -16.57 33.29
N GLU A 449 21.61 -15.96 34.29
CA GLU A 449 22.28 -14.66 34.20
C GLU A 449 23.55 -14.67 33.33
N THR A 450 24.15 -15.84 33.09
CA THR A 450 25.50 -15.95 32.49
C THR A 450 25.56 -15.81 30.96
N GLU A 451 24.43 -15.85 30.25
CA GLU A 451 24.36 -15.66 28.79
C GLU A 451 23.95 -14.22 28.39
N CYS A 452 23.59 -13.35 29.35
CA CYS A 452 23.06 -12.01 29.09
C CYS A 452 24.08 -11.08 28.40
N ASP A 453 25.35 -11.18 28.75
CA ASP A 453 26.37 -10.25 28.24
C ASP A 453 26.81 -10.56 26.80
N LEU A 454 26.64 -11.81 26.33
CA LEU A 454 26.96 -12.19 24.95
C LEU A 454 25.86 -11.76 23.96
N ALA A 455 24.59 -11.76 24.38
CA ALA A 455 23.46 -11.41 23.52
C ALA A 455 23.28 -9.89 23.31
N ILE A 456 23.75 -9.06 24.26
CA ILE A 456 23.74 -7.60 24.10
C ILE A 456 24.65 -7.18 22.93
N ALA A 457 25.75 -7.90 22.70
CA ALA A 457 26.69 -7.62 21.61
C ALA A 457 26.17 -8.03 20.21
N GLU A 458 25.15 -8.88 20.11
CA GLU A 458 24.52 -9.28 18.83
C GLU A 458 23.22 -8.50 18.52
N SER A 459 22.72 -7.70 19.46
CA SER A 459 21.45 -6.95 19.33
C SER A 459 21.60 -5.45 19.03
N ILE A 460 22.84 -4.93 19.13
CA ILE A 460 23.26 -3.60 18.68
C ILE A 460 23.96 -3.78 17.34
#